data_AF-A0A1F1KD67-F1
#
_entry.id   AF-A0A1F1KD67-F1
#
_cell.length_a   1.000
_cell.length_b   1.000
_cell.length_c   1.000
_cell.angle_alpha   90.00
_cell.angle_beta   90.00
_cell.angle_gamma   90.00
#
_symmetry.space_group_name_H-M   'P 1'
#
loop_
_entity.id
_entity.type
_entity.pdbx_description
1 polymer ?
#
loop_
_entity_poly.entity_id
_entity_poly.type
_entity_poly.pdbx_seq_one_letter_code
_entity_poly.pdbx_strand_id
1 'polypeptide(L)'
;MTEPTVRSSLSTPMTSRRPRISFDSDAVGRYSEAVARFFGTGMYLLIQTVVVIVWIVINVAVVALRFDPYPFILLNLAFSTQAAYAAPLILLAQNRQEDRDKESVKEDRLRATQTKADTEFLARELASVRLSVGETVTRDYLRRELDDLRDSVERIETMLAGLSTGGGNADGGKTDPDDRGRG
;
A
#
# COMPACT_ATOMS: atom_id res chain seq x y z
N MET A 1 53.75 -29.27 -9.98
CA MET A 1 52.64 -28.89 -9.08
C MET A 1 53.08 -27.57 -8.46
N THR A 2 52.70 -26.40 -8.97
CA THR A 2 51.34 -25.88 -9.17
C THR A 2 51.41 -24.61 -10.05
N GLU A 3 50.55 -24.49 -11.05
CA GLU A 3 50.33 -23.25 -11.81
C GLU A 3 49.69 -22.17 -10.94
N PRO A 4 50.08 -20.89 -11.08
CA PRO A 4 49.19 -19.78 -10.80
C PRO A 4 48.62 -19.24 -12.12
N THR A 5 47.42 -19.70 -12.46
CA THR A 5 46.59 -19.12 -13.51
C THR A 5 46.13 -17.73 -13.09
N VAL A 6 46.78 -16.68 -13.62
CA VAL A 6 46.32 -15.30 -13.47
C VAL A 6 45.08 -15.12 -14.35
N ARG A 7 43.90 -15.33 -13.76
CA ARG A 7 42.62 -15.05 -14.41
C ARG A 7 42.44 -13.53 -14.49
N SER A 8 42.73 -12.96 -15.65
CA SER A 8 42.39 -11.58 -15.98
C SER A 8 40.88 -11.39 -15.91
N SER A 9 40.42 -10.59 -14.95
CA SER A 9 39.02 -10.22 -14.72
C SER A 9 38.51 -9.29 -15.82
N LEU A 10 37.99 -9.91 -16.88
CA LEU A 10 37.34 -9.22 -17.99
C LEU A 10 35.86 -9.00 -17.66
N SER A 11 35.51 -7.95 -16.92
CA SER A 11 34.11 -7.49 -16.75
C SER A 11 34.05 -6.07 -16.17
N THR A 12 34.48 -5.07 -16.93
CA THR A 12 34.04 -3.69 -16.69
C THR A 12 33.31 -3.24 -17.94
N PRO A 13 31.97 -3.09 -17.92
CA PRO A 13 31.28 -2.53 -19.07
C PRO A 13 31.73 -1.08 -19.21
N MET A 14 32.39 -0.77 -20.34
CA MET A 14 32.69 0.60 -20.70
C MET A 14 31.37 1.33 -20.92
N THR A 15 30.96 2.11 -19.92
CA THR A 15 29.80 2.98 -20.02
C THR A 15 30.08 4.03 -21.09
N SER A 16 29.45 3.86 -22.25
CA SER A 16 29.49 4.83 -23.33
C SER A 16 28.76 6.07 -22.82
N ARG A 17 29.52 7.09 -22.40
CA ARG A 17 29.01 8.37 -21.90
C ARG A 17 28.39 9.14 -23.07
N ARG A 18 27.16 8.76 -23.44
CA ARG A 18 26.35 9.54 -24.38
C ARG A 18 26.21 10.96 -23.80
N PRO A 19 26.42 12.02 -24.59
CA PRO A 19 26.20 13.37 -24.13
C PRO A 19 24.71 13.52 -23.82
N ARG A 20 24.36 13.56 -22.53
CA ARG A 20 23.02 13.93 -22.08
C ARG A 20 22.91 15.42 -22.31
N ILE A 21 22.17 15.82 -23.33
CA ILE A 21 21.71 17.21 -23.47
C ILE A 21 20.79 17.44 -22.28
N SER A 22 21.33 18.03 -21.20
CA SER A 22 20.53 18.46 -20.06
C SER A 22 19.83 19.75 -20.46
N PHE A 23 18.72 19.61 -21.17
CA PHE A 23 17.73 20.68 -21.21
C PHE A 23 17.35 20.99 -19.77
N ASP A 24 17.41 22.27 -19.40
CA ASP A 24 17.11 22.75 -18.05
C ASP A 24 15.68 22.35 -17.67
N SER A 25 15.58 21.23 -16.95
CA SER A 25 14.33 20.53 -16.67
C SER A 25 13.41 21.36 -15.77
N ASP A 26 13.97 22.30 -15.00
CA ASP A 26 13.21 23.15 -14.08
C ASP A 26 12.45 24.26 -14.80
N ALA A 27 13.11 24.92 -15.77
CA ALA A 27 12.44 25.92 -16.60
C ALA A 27 11.32 25.27 -17.42
N VAL A 28 11.65 24.19 -18.14
CA VAL A 28 10.68 23.43 -18.97
C VAL A 28 9.57 22.84 -18.10
N GLY A 29 9.91 22.37 -16.90
CA GLY A 29 9.00 21.91 -15.84
C GLY A 29 7.85 22.87 -15.62
N ARG A 30 8.19 24.10 -15.22
CA ARG A 30 7.26 25.19 -14.89
C ARG A 30 6.44 25.66 -16.09
N TYR A 31 7.06 25.86 -17.26
CA TYR A 31 6.33 26.27 -18.47
C TYR A 31 5.26 25.27 -18.82
N SER A 32 5.61 24.00 -18.78
CA SER A 32 4.73 22.98 -19.31
C SER A 32 3.68 22.54 -18.28
N GLU A 33 3.85 22.86 -16.99
CA GLU A 33 2.77 22.84 -15.99
C GLU A 33 1.78 24.01 -16.16
N ALA A 34 2.25 25.21 -16.54
CA ALA A 34 1.36 26.29 -16.93
C ALA A 34 0.55 25.94 -18.19
N VAL A 35 1.21 25.33 -19.18
CA VAL A 35 0.58 24.84 -20.41
C VAL A 35 -0.44 23.73 -20.13
N ALA A 36 -0.14 22.77 -19.26
CA ALA A 36 -1.08 21.71 -18.88
C ALA A 36 -2.36 22.27 -18.22
N ARG A 37 -2.22 23.24 -17.30
CA ARG A 37 -3.37 23.93 -16.69
C ARG A 37 -4.14 24.77 -17.71
N PHE A 38 -3.46 25.35 -18.68
CA PHE A 38 -4.06 26.15 -19.75
C PHE A 38 -4.92 25.30 -20.70
N PHE A 39 -4.41 24.15 -21.18
CA PHE A 39 -5.16 23.24 -22.04
C PHE A 39 -6.26 22.45 -21.31
N GLY A 40 -6.10 22.19 -20.00
CA GLY A 40 -7.10 21.47 -19.20
C GLY A 40 -8.32 22.32 -18.81
N THR A 41 -8.22 23.64 -18.91
CA THR A 41 -9.32 24.55 -18.60
C THR A 41 -10.09 24.88 -19.87
N GLY A 42 -11.44 24.86 -19.86
CA GLY A 42 -12.28 25.22 -21.00
C GLY A 42 -12.05 26.64 -21.58
N MET A 43 -11.24 27.44 -20.89
CA MET A 43 -10.75 28.75 -21.33
C MET A 43 -9.91 28.69 -22.62
N TYR A 44 -9.14 27.62 -22.86
CA TYR A 44 -8.37 27.49 -24.11
C TYR A 44 -9.30 27.49 -25.33
N LEU A 45 -10.37 26.70 -25.28
CA LEU A 45 -11.36 26.62 -26.35
C LEU A 45 -12.03 27.98 -26.57
N LEU A 46 -12.39 28.69 -25.49
CA LEU A 46 -13.01 30.02 -25.58
C LEU A 46 -12.08 31.04 -26.25
N ILE A 47 -10.81 31.14 -25.82
CA ILE A 47 -9.83 32.04 -26.43
C ILE A 47 -9.62 31.68 -27.91
N GLN A 48 -9.46 30.39 -28.22
CA GLN A 48 -9.25 29.92 -29.57
C GLN A 48 -10.44 30.26 -30.49
N THR A 49 -11.67 30.06 -30.02
CA THR A 49 -12.88 30.45 -30.77
C THR A 49 -12.94 31.95 -31.02
N VAL A 50 -12.65 32.78 -30.01
CA VAL A 50 -12.61 34.25 -30.17
C VAL A 50 -11.56 34.67 -31.19
N VAL A 51 -10.36 34.09 -31.13
CA VAL A 51 -9.27 34.39 -32.08
C VAL A 51 -9.69 34.02 -33.51
N VAL A 52 -10.29 32.85 -33.73
CA VAL A 52 -10.78 32.44 -35.05
C VAL A 52 -11.86 33.42 -35.57
N ILE A 53 -12.81 33.81 -34.72
CA ILE A 53 -13.87 34.77 -35.10
C ILE A 53 -13.26 36.12 -35.49
N VAL A 54 -12.36 36.67 -34.67
CA VAL A 54 -11.68 37.94 -34.94
C VAL A 54 -10.88 37.85 -36.24
N TRP A 55 -10.20 36.72 -36.47
CA TRP A 55 -9.42 36.49 -37.68
C TRP A 55 -10.27 36.47 -38.95
N ILE A 56 -11.43 35.80 -38.89
CA ILE A 56 -12.41 35.79 -39.98
C ILE A 56 -12.91 37.22 -40.26
N VAL A 57 -13.26 37.99 -39.22
CA VAL A 57 -13.74 39.37 -39.36
C VAL A 57 -12.68 40.27 -40.01
N ILE A 58 -11.42 40.18 -39.56
CA ILE A 58 -10.30 40.93 -40.16
C ILE A 58 -10.12 40.53 -41.62
N ASN A 59 -10.16 39.23 -41.93
CA ASN A 59 -9.99 38.75 -43.29
C ASN A 59 -11.11 39.27 -44.21
N VAL A 60 -12.37 39.19 -43.79
CA VAL A 60 -13.52 39.74 -44.55
C VAL A 60 -13.42 41.26 -44.74
N ALA A 61 -12.95 41.99 -43.72
CA ALA A 61 -12.71 43.44 -43.84
C ALA A 61 -11.58 43.76 -44.84
N VAL A 62 -10.54 42.95 -44.91
CA VAL A 62 -9.41 43.10 -45.85
C VAL A 62 -9.79 42.66 -47.27
N VAL A 63 -10.71 41.69 -47.42
CA VAL A 63 -11.30 41.30 -48.71
C VAL A 63 -12.09 42.45 -49.34
N ALA A 64 -12.73 43.29 -48.53
CA ALA A 64 -13.37 44.53 -49.00
C ALA A 64 -12.36 45.51 -49.65
N LEU A 65 -11.07 45.40 -49.32
CA LEU A 65 -9.96 46.12 -49.98
C LEU A 65 -9.35 45.37 -51.18
N ARG A 66 -10.00 44.29 -51.70
CA ARG A 66 -9.55 43.41 -52.80
C ARG A 66 -8.26 42.60 -52.56
N PHE A 67 -7.80 42.47 -51.32
CA PHE A 67 -6.51 41.83 -51.04
C PHE A 67 -6.55 40.27 -51.09
N ASP A 68 -7.73 39.63 -51.07
CA ASP A 68 -7.90 38.16 -51.24
C ASP A 68 -9.30 37.79 -51.76
N PRO A 69 -9.55 37.69 -53.08
CA PRO A 69 -10.83 37.26 -53.64
C PRO A 69 -11.19 35.80 -53.28
N TYR A 70 -12.47 35.47 -53.20
CA TYR A 70 -12.95 34.09 -52.95
C TYR A 70 -12.28 33.08 -53.90
N PRO A 71 -11.62 32.00 -53.42
CA PRO A 71 -11.79 31.31 -52.14
C PRO A 71 -10.57 31.44 -51.20
N PHE A 72 -10.44 32.56 -50.49
CA PHE A 72 -9.55 32.83 -49.33
C PHE A 72 -8.32 31.92 -49.18
N ILE A 73 -7.42 31.93 -50.16
CA ILE A 73 -6.32 30.94 -50.24
C ILE A 73 -5.33 31.15 -49.09
N LEU A 74 -5.12 32.40 -48.67
CA LEU A 74 -4.20 32.76 -47.60
C LEU A 74 -4.72 32.33 -46.23
N LEU A 75 -6.03 32.40 -46.01
CA LEU A 75 -6.67 31.94 -44.77
C LEU A 75 -6.53 30.43 -44.61
N ASN A 76 -6.82 29.68 -45.69
CA ASN A 76 -6.66 28.23 -45.69
C ASN A 76 -5.20 27.82 -45.51
N LEU A 77 -4.26 28.53 -46.13
CA LEU A 77 -2.83 28.26 -45.97
C LEU A 77 -2.38 28.47 -44.52
N ALA A 78 -2.78 29.59 -43.91
CA ALA A 78 -2.44 29.91 -42.53
C ALA A 78 -3.03 28.88 -41.55
N PHE A 79 -4.30 28.48 -41.73
CA PHE A 79 -4.91 27.45 -40.89
C PHE A 79 -4.26 26.08 -41.07
N SER A 80 -3.89 25.72 -42.31
CA SER A 80 -3.18 24.47 -42.59
C SER A 80 -1.80 24.44 -41.92
N THR A 81 -1.07 25.55 -41.94
CA THR A 81 0.20 25.66 -41.20
C THR A 81 -0.01 25.63 -39.69
N GLN A 82 -1.08 26.26 -39.18
CA GLN A 82 -1.42 26.24 -37.75
C GLN A 82 -1.71 24.81 -37.26
N ALA A 83 -2.49 24.03 -38.01
CA ALA A 83 -2.74 22.64 -37.71
C ALA A 83 -1.46 21.79 -37.80
N ALA A 84 -0.62 22.03 -38.81
CA ALA A 84 0.64 21.31 -39.00
C ALA A 84 1.64 21.55 -37.86
N TYR A 85 1.70 22.76 -37.30
CA TYR A 85 2.57 23.08 -36.16
C TYR A 85 2.00 22.62 -34.80
N ALA A 86 0.67 22.44 -34.70
CA ALA A 86 0.05 21.92 -33.48
C ALA A 86 0.49 20.47 -33.19
N ALA A 87 0.59 19.62 -34.21
CA ALA A 87 0.98 18.22 -34.06
C ALA A 87 2.31 17.99 -33.29
N PRO A 88 3.45 18.62 -33.66
CA PRO A 88 4.70 18.44 -32.92
C PRO A 88 4.66 19.04 -31.50
N LEU A 89 3.92 20.13 -31.28
CA LEU A 89 3.74 20.70 -29.94
C LEU A 89 2.96 19.76 -29.01
N ILE A 90 1.91 19.14 -29.54
CA ILE A 90 1.11 18.13 -28.82
C ILE A 90 1.97 16.91 -28.51
N LEU A 91 2.78 16.43 -29.46
CA LEU A 91 3.71 15.31 -29.24
C LEU A 91 4.74 15.61 -28.14
N LEU A 92 5.27 16.83 -28.08
CA LEU A 92 6.17 17.27 -27.00
C LEU A 92 5.47 17.30 -25.64
N ALA A 93 4.20 17.74 -25.61
CA ALA A 93 3.40 17.73 -24.39
C ALA A 93 3.09 16.30 -23.93
N GLN A 94 2.79 15.39 -24.87
CA GLN A 94 2.46 13.99 -24.61
C GLN A 94 3.68 13.19 -24.13
N ASN A 95 4.85 13.32 -24.76
CA ASN A 95 6.07 12.63 -24.33
C ASN A 95 6.40 12.89 -22.85
N ARG A 96 6.12 14.10 -22.37
CA ARG A 96 6.37 14.45 -20.97
C ARG A 96 5.30 13.93 -20.00
N GLN A 97 4.05 13.77 -20.46
CA GLN A 97 3.02 13.08 -19.67
C GLN A 97 3.38 11.61 -19.53
N GLU A 98 3.77 10.95 -20.63
CA GLU A 98 4.21 9.55 -20.60
C GLU A 98 5.41 9.32 -19.69
N ASP A 99 6.36 10.25 -19.64
CA ASP A 99 7.53 10.12 -18.76
C ASP A 99 7.15 10.22 -17.27
N ARG A 100 6.23 11.12 -16.91
CA ARG A 100 5.66 11.18 -15.54
C ARG A 100 4.85 9.92 -15.22
N ASP A 101 4.06 9.42 -16.16
CA ASP A 101 3.27 8.21 -15.97
C ASP A 101 4.17 6.97 -15.82
N LYS A 102 5.31 6.94 -16.51
CA LYS A 102 6.33 5.88 -16.32
C LYS A 102 6.97 5.96 -14.94
N GLU A 103 7.19 7.16 -14.39
CA GLU A 103 7.73 7.33 -13.04
C GLU A 103 6.72 6.91 -11.97
N SER A 104 5.46 7.32 -12.09
CA SER A 104 4.41 6.92 -11.14
C SER A 104 4.20 5.40 -11.12
N VAL A 105 4.18 4.75 -12.29
CA VAL A 105 4.08 3.28 -12.39
C VAL A 105 5.28 2.56 -11.74
N LYS A 106 6.48 3.15 -11.78
CA LYS A 106 7.66 2.56 -11.11
C LYS A 106 7.55 2.68 -9.60
N GLU A 107 7.13 3.83 -9.09
CA GLU A 107 6.90 4.02 -7.66
C GLU A 107 5.82 3.07 -7.14
N ASP A 108 4.72 2.92 -7.86
CA ASP A 108 3.64 2.00 -7.49
C ASP A 108 4.11 0.55 -7.43
N ARG A 109 4.97 0.12 -8.38
CA ARG A 109 5.57 -1.22 -8.33
C ARG A 109 6.48 -1.42 -7.11
N LEU A 110 7.28 -0.41 -6.76
CA LEU A 110 8.14 -0.45 -5.58
C LEU A 110 7.29 -0.53 -4.30
N ARG A 111 6.25 0.31 -4.19
CA ARG A 111 5.30 0.29 -3.08
C ARG A 111 4.60 -1.05 -2.96
N ALA A 112 4.08 -1.59 -4.05
CA ALA A 112 3.42 -2.91 -4.06
C ALA A 112 4.36 -4.03 -3.59
N THR A 113 5.64 -3.97 -3.96
CA THR A 113 6.65 -4.95 -3.52
C THR A 113 6.92 -4.83 -2.02
N GLN A 114 7.03 -3.61 -1.49
CA GLN A 114 7.20 -3.36 -0.05
C GLN A 114 5.98 -3.82 0.74
N THR A 115 4.77 -3.43 0.33
CA THR A 115 3.53 -3.85 1.00
C THR A 115 3.38 -5.37 1.02
N LYS A 116 3.79 -6.06 -0.06
CA LYS A 116 3.80 -7.52 -0.08
C LYS A 116 4.77 -8.09 0.95
N ALA A 117 6.00 -7.57 1.02
CA ALA A 117 7.00 -8.01 1.99
C ALA A 117 6.54 -7.75 3.45
N ASP A 118 5.96 -6.58 3.72
CA ASP A 118 5.43 -6.23 5.04
C ASP A 118 4.27 -7.17 5.44
N THR A 119 3.40 -7.50 4.49
CA THR A 119 2.29 -8.44 4.73
C THR A 119 2.81 -9.85 5.02
N GLU A 120 3.81 -10.32 4.28
CA GLU A 120 4.45 -11.63 4.53
C GLU A 120 5.16 -11.66 5.89
N PHE A 121 5.81 -10.56 6.28
CA PHE A 121 6.44 -10.42 7.59
C PHE A 121 5.41 -10.47 8.71
N LEU A 122 4.35 -9.65 8.63
CA LEU A 122 3.26 -9.62 9.61
C LEU A 122 2.56 -10.98 9.72
N ALA A 123 2.34 -11.67 8.61
CA ALA A 123 1.75 -13.01 8.62
C ALA A 123 2.65 -14.02 9.35
N ARG A 124 3.98 -13.93 9.16
CA ARG A 124 4.95 -14.80 9.83
C ARG A 124 5.06 -14.50 11.32
N GLU A 125 5.06 -13.24 11.70
CA GLU A 125 5.03 -12.84 13.12
C GLU A 125 3.72 -13.25 13.78
N LEU A 126 2.58 -13.05 13.12
CA LEU A 126 1.28 -13.50 13.66
C LEU A 126 1.25 -15.01 13.85
N ALA A 127 1.81 -15.77 12.90
CA ALA A 127 1.92 -17.22 13.02
C ALA A 127 2.82 -17.64 14.19
N SER A 128 3.98 -17.00 14.38
CA SER A 128 4.88 -17.31 15.50
C SER A 128 4.27 -16.95 16.85
N VAL A 129 3.60 -15.79 16.95
CA VAL A 129 2.86 -15.36 18.15
C VAL A 129 1.71 -16.32 18.45
N ARG A 130 0.97 -16.78 17.43
CA ARG A 130 -0.12 -17.74 17.63
C ARG A 130 0.39 -19.07 18.17
N LEU A 131 1.54 -19.54 17.70
CA LEU A 131 2.15 -20.78 18.20
C LEU A 131 2.62 -20.63 19.65
N SER A 132 3.29 -19.52 19.99
CA SER A 132 3.76 -19.28 21.36
C SER A 132 2.62 -19.12 22.36
N VAL A 133 1.55 -18.43 21.99
CA VAL A 133 0.36 -18.28 22.85
C VAL A 133 -0.44 -19.59 22.94
N GLY A 134 -0.59 -20.30 21.82
CA GLY A 134 -1.40 -21.52 21.75
C GLY A 134 -0.87 -22.66 22.62
N GLU A 135 0.46 -22.81 22.72
CA GLU A 135 1.10 -23.89 23.48
C GLU A 135 1.06 -23.67 25.00
N THR A 136 1.32 -22.44 25.47
CA THR A 136 1.44 -22.15 26.91
C THR A 136 0.09 -21.85 27.55
N VAL A 137 -0.77 -21.02 26.93
CA VAL A 137 -2.00 -20.56 27.59
C VAL A 137 -3.04 -21.67 27.69
N THR A 138 -3.22 -22.48 26.64
CA THR A 138 -4.26 -23.53 26.64
C THR A 138 -3.93 -24.66 27.59
N ARG A 139 -2.66 -25.10 27.62
CA ARG A 139 -2.23 -26.23 28.45
C ARG A 139 -2.24 -25.89 29.94
N ASP A 140 -1.74 -24.72 30.30
CA ASP A 140 -1.67 -24.30 31.71
C ASP A 140 -3.04 -23.94 32.26
N TYR A 141 -3.94 -23.41 31.42
CA TYR A 141 -5.33 -23.15 31.80
C TYR A 141 -6.13 -24.44 31.99
N LEU A 142 -6.08 -25.38 31.04
CA LEU A 142 -6.78 -26.67 31.18
C LEU A 142 -6.30 -27.46 32.39
N ARG A 143 -4.98 -27.43 32.68
CA ARG A 143 -4.44 -28.09 33.87
C ARG A 143 -4.95 -27.47 35.16
N ARG A 144 -4.93 -26.14 35.27
CA ARG A 144 -5.46 -25.43 36.44
C ARG A 144 -6.92 -25.73 36.67
N GLU A 145 -7.73 -25.69 35.62
CA GLU A 145 -9.18 -25.96 35.74
C GLU A 145 -9.45 -27.42 36.15
N LEU A 146 -8.69 -28.38 35.62
CA LEU A 146 -8.80 -29.78 36.02
C LEU A 146 -8.38 -30.03 37.48
N ASP A 147 -7.32 -29.37 37.94
CA ASP A 147 -6.89 -29.45 39.34
C ASP A 147 -7.93 -28.82 40.29
N ASP A 148 -8.51 -27.67 39.92
CA ASP A 148 -9.54 -26.99 40.73
C ASP A 148 -10.84 -27.82 40.83
N LEU A 149 -11.21 -28.49 39.72
CA LEU A 149 -12.32 -29.46 39.72
C LEU A 149 -12.03 -30.68 40.58
N ARG A 150 -10.80 -31.20 40.56
CA ARG A 150 -10.38 -32.33 41.38
C ARG A 150 -10.43 -31.98 42.87
N ASP A 151 -9.89 -30.83 43.25
CA ASP A 151 -9.94 -30.34 44.64
C ASP A 151 -11.38 -30.16 45.12
N SER A 152 -12.26 -29.68 44.24
CA SER A 152 -13.69 -29.54 44.54
C SER A 152 -14.36 -30.88 44.81
N VAL A 153 -14.04 -31.92 44.04
CA VAL A 153 -14.56 -33.29 44.27
C VAL A 153 -14.03 -33.87 45.59
N GLU A 154 -12.74 -33.72 45.88
CA GLU A 154 -12.13 -34.21 47.13
C GLU A 154 -12.71 -33.49 48.36
N ARG A 155 -13.01 -32.20 48.24
CA ARG A 155 -13.72 -31.43 49.27
C ARG A 155 -15.16 -31.93 49.50
N ILE A 156 -15.87 -32.33 48.44
CA ILE A 156 -17.21 -32.91 48.55
C ILE A 156 -17.14 -34.29 49.23
N GLU A 157 -16.18 -35.14 48.85
CA GLU A 157 -15.99 -36.46 49.44
C GLU A 157 -15.68 -36.36 50.94
N THR A 158 -14.78 -35.47 51.33
CA THR A 158 -14.45 -35.23 52.74
C THR A 158 -15.64 -34.68 53.54
N MET A 159 -16.45 -33.78 52.97
CA MET A 159 -17.70 -33.34 53.60
C MET A 159 -18.68 -34.51 53.76
N LEU A 160 -18.85 -35.35 52.73
CA LEU A 160 -19.76 -36.50 52.76
C LEU A 160 -19.30 -37.56 53.78
N ALA A 161 -17.99 -37.84 53.85
CA ALA A 161 -17.40 -38.73 54.84
C ALA A 161 -17.59 -38.21 56.28
N GLY A 162 -17.47 -36.89 56.48
CA GLY A 162 -17.78 -36.24 57.76
C GLY A 162 -19.25 -36.40 58.18
N LEU A 163 -20.18 -36.26 57.23
CA LEU A 163 -21.63 -36.45 57.46
C LEU A 163 -21.97 -37.91 57.79
N SER A 164 -21.34 -38.87 57.11
CA SER A 164 -21.49 -40.32 57.39
C SER A 164 -21.02 -40.68 58.80
N THR A 165 -19.90 -40.09 59.24
CA THR A 165 -19.31 -40.37 60.56
C THR A 165 -20.09 -39.71 61.70
N GLY A 166 -20.77 -38.58 61.46
CA GLY A 166 -21.56 -37.86 62.45
C GLY A 166 -22.94 -38.46 62.76
N GLY A 167 -23.45 -39.38 61.94
CA GLY A 167 -24.80 -39.96 62.10
C GLY A 167 -24.89 -41.19 63.01
N GLY A 168 -23.77 -41.70 63.54
CA GLY A 168 -23.71 -43.01 64.20
C GLY A 168 -23.57 -43.03 65.73
N ASN A 169 -23.54 -41.88 66.41
CA ASN A 169 -23.21 -41.85 67.85
C ASN A 169 -24.27 -41.11 68.68
N ALA A 170 -25.46 -41.69 68.77
CA ALA A 170 -26.48 -41.26 69.72
C ALA A 170 -27.44 -42.39 70.09
N ASP A 171 -26.94 -43.52 70.62
CA ASP A 171 -27.68 -44.29 71.65
C ASP A 171 -26.78 -45.37 72.27
N GLY A 172 -26.92 -45.59 73.58
CA GLY A 172 -26.41 -46.81 74.23
C GLY A 172 -25.31 -46.65 75.29
N GLY A 173 -25.71 -46.17 76.47
CA GLY A 173 -25.32 -46.80 77.74
C GLY A 173 -23.92 -46.52 78.30
N LYS A 174 -23.80 -45.44 79.06
CA LYS A 174 -22.68 -45.19 79.98
C LYS A 174 -23.14 -45.46 81.41
N THR A 175 -22.71 -46.56 82.04
CA THR A 175 -22.55 -46.70 83.51
C THR A 175 -21.50 -47.76 83.84
N ASP A 176 -20.26 -47.28 83.99
CA ASP A 176 -19.28 -47.52 85.06
C ASP A 176 -19.26 -48.86 85.82
N PRO A 177 -18.11 -49.57 85.86
CA PRO A 177 -17.80 -50.58 86.86
C PRO A 177 -16.71 -50.07 87.81
N ASP A 178 -17.07 -49.60 88.99
CA ASP A 178 -16.13 -49.58 90.12
C ASP A 178 -16.92 -49.64 91.44
N ASP A 179 -16.68 -50.68 92.23
CA ASP A 179 -16.11 -50.53 93.58
C ASP A 179 -16.24 -51.86 94.36
N ARG A 180 -15.06 -52.45 94.60
CA ARG A 180 -14.60 -53.13 95.82
C ARG A 180 -15.63 -53.76 96.78
N GLY A 181 -15.32 -54.99 97.20
CA GLY A 181 -15.33 -55.29 98.63
C GLY A 181 -15.72 -56.70 99.07
N ARG A 182 -14.71 -57.39 99.64
CA ARG A 182 -14.75 -58.26 100.84
C ARG A 182 -15.56 -59.56 100.82
N GLY A 183 -14.90 -60.62 101.29
CA GLY A 183 -15.53 -61.77 101.94
C GLY A 183 -14.88 -63.08 101.59
#